data_AF-A0A433UUQ3-F1
#
_entry.id   AF-A0A433UUQ3-F1
#
_cell.length_a   1.000
_cell.length_b   1.000
_cell.length_c   1.000
_cell.angle_alpha   90.00
_cell.angle_beta   90.00
_cell.angle_gamma   90.00
#
_symmetry.space_group_name_H-M   'P 1'
#
loop_
_entity.id
_entity.type
_entity.pdbx_description
1 polymer ?
#
loop_
_entity_poly.entity_id
_entity_poly.type
_entity_poly.pdbx_seq_one_letter_code
_entity_poly.pdbx_strand_id
1 'polypeptide(L)'
;MLFVLLRFAQIVITNVNAPIINIFIAKIVPHIIECISLYILARVIQYFLIRRAWENSHHWKYDFCVETIEKGLLISTSGEESKIQWSMFTHYRETNNLFLLYFSSNYYNLFPKRAFENQEVNQFRDLLRQNIQQIK
;
A
#
# COMPACT_ATOMS: atom_id res chain seq x y z
N MET A 1 -0.25 -4.48 33.12
CA MET A 1 -0.82 -5.31 34.21
C MET A 1 -1.13 -4.50 35.47
N LEU A 2 -0.19 -3.70 36.00
CA LEU A 2 -0.38 -2.86 37.20
C LEU A 2 -1.51 -1.82 37.08
N PHE A 3 -1.65 -1.16 35.93
CA PHE A 3 -2.74 -0.20 35.66
C PHE A 3 -4.14 -0.83 35.67
N VAL A 4 -4.25 -2.10 35.31
CA VAL A 4 -5.53 -2.83 35.28
C VAL A 4 -5.99 -3.12 36.72
N LEU A 5 -5.06 -3.53 37.60
CA LEU A 5 -5.37 -3.85 39.00
C LEU A 5 -5.75 -2.61 39.83
N LEU A 6 -5.06 -1.48 39.62
CA LEU A 6 -5.40 -0.20 40.29
C LEU A 6 -6.78 0.32 39.88
N ARG A 7 -7.13 0.20 38.59
CA ARG A 7 -8.46 0.55 38.09
C ARG A 7 -9.54 -0.36 38.69
N PHE A 8 -9.26 -1.66 38.83
CA PHE A 8 -10.17 -2.62 39.47
C PHE A 8 -10.44 -2.30 40.95
N ALA A 9 -9.42 -1.92 41.72
CA ALA A 9 -9.58 -1.58 43.13
C ALA A 9 -10.44 -0.33 43.34
N GLN A 10 -10.29 0.69 42.49
CA GLN A 10 -11.08 1.93 42.56
C GLN A 10 -12.58 1.71 42.26
N ILE A 11 -12.91 0.69 41.46
CA ILE A 11 -14.26 0.32 41.02
C ILE A 11 -15.06 -0.37 42.14
N VAL A 12 -14.40 -1.20 42.95
CA VAL A 12 -15.06 -1.92 44.05
C VAL A 12 -15.50 -0.96 45.17
N ILE A 13 -14.75 0.12 45.38
CA ILE A 13 -15.01 1.09 46.46
C ILE A 13 -16.17 2.05 46.13
N THR A 14 -16.46 2.30 44.85
CA THR A 14 -17.41 3.36 44.43
C THR A 14 -18.85 2.91 44.16
N ASN A 15 -19.14 1.61 44.04
CA ASN A 15 -20.42 1.16 43.44
C ASN A 15 -21.11 -0.01 44.18
N VAL A 16 -21.36 0.16 45.48
CA VAL A 16 -22.11 -0.84 46.27
C VAL A 16 -23.64 -0.76 46.01
N ASN A 17 -24.17 0.36 45.50
CA ASN A 17 -25.63 0.60 45.38
C ASN A 17 -26.13 0.97 43.97
N ALA A 18 -25.33 0.83 42.90
CA ALA A 18 -25.74 1.25 41.56
C ALA A 18 -26.55 0.17 40.82
N PRO A 19 -27.58 0.56 40.03
CA PRO A 19 -28.31 -0.38 39.20
C PRO A 19 -27.37 -1.03 38.19
N ILE A 20 -27.60 -2.32 37.89
CA ILE A 20 -26.75 -3.18 37.06
C ILE A 20 -26.39 -2.50 35.73
N ILE A 21 -27.32 -1.75 35.13
CA ILE A 21 -27.10 -1.03 33.87
C ILE A 21 -25.98 0.02 33.96
N ASN A 22 -25.82 0.70 35.09
CA ASN A 22 -24.76 1.68 35.30
C ASN A 22 -23.39 1.00 35.42
N ILE A 23 -23.34 -0.22 35.95
CA ILE A 23 -22.12 -1.03 36.02
C ILE A 23 -21.69 -1.47 34.62
N PHE A 24 -22.64 -1.87 33.78
CA PHE A 24 -22.36 -2.24 32.38
C PHE A 24 -21.90 -1.04 31.56
N ILE A 25 -22.59 0.10 31.65
CA ILE A 25 -22.21 1.33 30.94
C ILE A 25 -20.81 1.80 31.39
N ALA A 26 -20.56 1.87 32.70
CA ALA A 26 -19.28 2.31 33.24
C ALA A 26 -18.10 1.39 32.90
N LYS A 27 -18.37 0.11 32.56
CA LYS A 27 -17.32 -0.86 32.21
C LYS A 27 -17.12 -1.01 30.71
N ILE A 28 -18.19 -1.13 29.93
CA ILE A 28 -18.10 -1.44 28.49
C ILE A 28 -17.78 -0.18 27.67
N VAL A 29 -18.42 0.95 27.99
CA VAL A 29 -18.27 2.18 27.19
C VAL A 29 -16.82 2.67 27.14
N PRO A 30 -16.04 2.67 28.24
CA PRO A 30 -14.62 3.07 28.17
C PRO A 30 -13.78 2.19 27.25
N HIS A 31 -14.03 0.88 27.22
CA HIS A 31 -13.30 -0.03 26.33
C HIS A 31 -13.68 0.15 24.86
N ILE A 32 -14.95 0.44 24.57
CA ILE A 32 -15.37 0.79 23.21
C ILE A 32 -14.67 2.09 22.77
N ILE A 33 -14.63 3.10 23.64
CA ILE A 33 -13.93 4.37 23.35
C ILE A 33 -12.43 4.13 23.14
N GLU A 34 -11.80 3.26 23.93
CA GLU A 34 -10.39 2.87 23.78
C GLU A 34 -10.13 2.16 22.45
N CYS A 35 -11.00 1.23 22.04
CA CYS A 35 -10.89 0.58 20.73
C CYS A 35 -11.05 1.58 19.58
N ILE A 36 -12.01 2.51 19.68
CA ILE A 36 -12.23 3.55 18.67
C ILE A 36 -11.03 4.49 18.60
N SER A 37 -10.49 4.90 19.75
CA SER A 37 -9.33 5.82 19.79
C SER A 37 -8.08 5.15 19.21
N LEU A 38 -7.83 3.88 19.51
CA LEU A 38 -6.73 3.11 18.90
C LEU A 38 -6.91 2.95 17.39
N TYR A 39 -8.13 2.70 16.92
CA TYR A 39 -8.43 2.61 15.49
C TYR A 39 -8.15 3.94 14.76
N ILE A 40 -8.63 5.05 15.32
CA ILE A 40 -8.39 6.39 14.76
C ILE A 40 -6.89 6.70 14.77
N LEU A 41 -6.20 6.43 15.88
CA LEU A 41 -4.76 6.64 16.00
C LEU A 41 -3.98 5.83 14.96
N ALA A 42 -4.33 4.56 14.76
CA ALA A 42 -3.69 3.72 13.74
C ALA A 42 -3.88 4.30 12.32
N ARG A 43 -5.07 4.82 12.00
CA ARG A 43 -5.33 5.48 10.72
C ARG A 43 -4.53 6.77 10.55
N VAL A 44 -4.41 7.56 11.60
CA VAL A 44 -3.59 8.78 11.60
C VAL A 44 -2.11 8.44 11.41
N ILE A 45 -1.59 7.44 12.14
CA ILE A 45 -0.22 6.96 11.97
C ILE A 45 0.01 6.46 10.54
N GLN A 46 -0.88 5.62 10.00
CA GLN A 46 -0.79 5.14 8.62
C GLN A 46 -0.74 6.30 7.62
N TYR A 47 -1.60 7.30 7.78
CA TYR A 47 -1.60 8.49 6.94
C TYR A 47 -0.25 9.23 6.99
N PHE A 48 0.30 9.44 8.18
CA PHE A 48 1.61 10.08 8.33
C PHE A 48 2.76 9.23 7.79
N LEU A 49 2.74 7.91 7.96
CA LEU A 49 3.75 7.01 7.43
C LEU A 49 3.74 7.01 5.89
N ILE A 50 2.58 6.95 5.25
CA ILE A 50 2.45 7.02 3.79
C ILE A 50 2.93 8.38 3.29
N ARG A 51 2.50 9.47 3.93
CA ARG A 51 2.93 10.83 3.56
C ARG A 51 4.43 10.99 3.71
N ARG A 52 5.03 10.52 4.81
CA ARG A 52 6.47 10.55 5.04
C ARG A 52 7.22 9.67 4.04
N ALA A 53 6.71 8.50 3.71
CA ALA A 53 7.29 7.63 2.68
C ALA A 53 7.27 8.31 1.31
N TRP A 54 6.18 8.99 0.94
CA TRP A 54 6.07 9.80 -0.27
C TRP A 54 7.01 11.01 -0.27
N GLU A 55 7.13 11.71 0.85
CA GLU A 55 8.01 12.87 0.96
C GLU A 55 9.50 12.48 0.87
N ASN A 56 9.87 11.34 1.46
CA ASN A 56 11.24 10.84 1.50
C ASN A 56 11.66 10.06 0.25
N SER A 57 10.72 9.54 -0.54
CA SER A 57 11.01 8.85 -1.80
C SER A 57 11.29 9.87 -2.91
N HIS A 58 12.53 10.35 -2.94
CA HIS A 58 13.00 11.21 -4.04
C HIS A 58 12.77 10.54 -5.42
N HIS A 59 12.97 9.23 -5.52
CA HIS A 59 12.82 8.46 -6.75
C HIS A 59 11.39 8.38 -7.32
N TRP A 60 10.34 8.67 -6.54
CA TRP A 60 8.94 8.68 -7.03
C TRP A 60 8.49 10.03 -7.60
N LYS A 61 9.30 11.07 -7.43
CA LYS A 61 8.99 12.44 -7.85
C LYS A 61 9.68 12.84 -9.16
N TYR A 62 10.57 12.01 -9.68
CA TYR A 62 11.25 12.26 -10.93
C TYR A 62 10.42 11.74 -12.10
N ASP A 63 10.44 12.50 -13.18
CA ASP A 63 10.00 12.01 -14.47
C ASP A 63 10.94 10.90 -14.91
N PHE A 64 10.37 9.77 -15.31
CA PHE A 64 11.10 8.66 -15.89
C PHE A 64 10.50 8.35 -17.27
N CYS A 65 11.36 8.17 -18.26
CA CYS A 65 11.02 7.72 -19.59
C CYS A 65 11.30 6.22 -19.68
N VAL A 66 10.43 5.50 -20.40
CA VAL A 66 10.57 4.06 -20.60
C VAL A 66 10.57 3.79 -22.08
N GLU A 67 11.67 3.26 -22.58
CA GLU A 67 11.82 2.87 -23.98
C GLU A 67 11.89 1.36 -24.07
N THR A 68 11.15 0.78 -25.03
CA THR A 68 11.23 -0.64 -25.33
C THR A 68 12.45 -0.91 -26.22
N ILE A 69 13.35 -1.75 -25.76
CA ILE A 69 14.49 -2.25 -26.54
C ILE A 69 14.29 -3.73 -26.84
N GLU A 70 15.00 -4.27 -27.84
CA GLU A 70 14.83 -5.66 -28.28
C GLU A 70 14.99 -6.67 -27.12
N LYS A 71 15.93 -6.42 -26.20
CA LYS A 71 16.23 -7.32 -25.07
C LYS A 71 15.49 -6.99 -23.77
N GLY A 72 14.69 -5.93 -23.72
CA GLY A 72 14.09 -5.48 -22.47
C GLY A 72 13.48 -4.07 -22.48
N LEU A 73 13.56 -3.43 -21.33
CA LEU A 73 13.15 -2.05 -21.11
C LEU A 73 14.36 -1.20 -20.72
N LEU A 74 14.48 -0.02 -21.32
CA LEU A 74 15.38 1.03 -20.89
C LEU A 74 14.55 2.05 -20.09
N ILE A 75 14.88 2.21 -18.82
CA ILE A 75 14.27 3.20 -17.95
C ILE A 75 15.28 4.32 -17.75
N SER A 76 14.96 5.51 -18.23
CA SER A 76 15.80 6.70 -18.13
C SER A 76 15.17 7.69 -17.17
N THR A 77 15.90 8.04 -16.11
CA THR A 77 15.53 9.09 -15.13
C THR A 77 16.48 10.28 -15.33
N SER A 78 16.24 11.42 -14.67
CA SER A 78 16.97 12.70 -14.83
C SER A 78 18.51 12.67 -14.67
N GLY A 79 19.12 11.51 -14.40
CA GLY A 79 20.57 11.33 -14.41
C GLY A 79 21.04 9.87 -14.46
N GLU A 80 20.13 8.89 -14.60
CA GLU A 80 20.47 7.47 -14.58
C GLU A 80 19.67 6.71 -15.62
N GLU A 81 20.33 5.77 -16.29
CA GLU A 81 19.70 4.81 -17.20
C GLU A 81 19.81 3.41 -16.61
N SER A 82 18.68 2.71 -16.53
CA SER A 82 18.61 1.33 -16.09
C SER A 82 18.08 0.44 -17.22
N LYS A 83 18.82 -0.63 -17.53
CA LYS A 83 18.43 -1.62 -18.53
C LYS A 83 17.91 -2.86 -17.83
N ILE A 84 16.63 -3.14 -18.03
CA ILE A 84 15.94 -4.28 -17.43
C ILE A 84 15.63 -5.29 -18.52
N GLN A 85 16.22 -6.48 -18.42
CA GLN A 85 16.00 -7.52 -19.43
C GLN A 85 14.63 -8.17 -19.26
N TRP A 86 14.04 -8.63 -20.37
CA TRP A 86 12.76 -9.35 -20.31
C TRP A 86 12.78 -10.56 -19.38
N SER A 87 13.91 -11.27 -19.32
CA SER A 87 14.16 -12.43 -18.46
C SER A 87 14.06 -12.14 -16.96
N MET A 88 14.13 -10.87 -16.55
CA MET A 88 13.95 -10.48 -15.14
C MET A 88 12.47 -10.46 -14.74
N PHE A 89 11.55 -10.42 -15.70
CA PHE A 89 10.12 -10.44 -15.44
C PHE A 89 9.59 -11.88 -15.45
N THR A 90 8.88 -12.23 -14.40
CA THR A 90 8.28 -13.57 -14.24
C THR A 90 6.94 -13.66 -14.96
N HIS A 91 6.12 -12.62 -14.84
CA HIS A 91 4.81 -12.54 -15.46
C HIS A 91 4.36 -11.07 -15.57
N TYR A 92 3.34 -10.84 -16.39
CA TYR A 92 2.66 -9.56 -16.42
C TYR A 92 1.14 -9.72 -16.27
N ARG A 93 0.50 -8.68 -15.75
CA ARG A 93 -0.95 -8.57 -15.64
C ARG A 93 -1.42 -7.28 -16.30
N GLU A 94 -2.39 -7.41 -17.18
CA GLU A 94 -3.03 -6.27 -17.81
C GLU A 94 -4.37 -5.97 -17.12
N THR A 95 -4.56 -4.73 -16.68
CA THR A 95 -5.83 -4.22 -16.16
C THR A 95 -6.43 -3.21 -17.15
N ASN A 96 -7.62 -2.68 -16.89
CA ASN A 96 -8.24 -1.67 -17.75
C ASN A 96 -7.33 -0.45 -18.00
N ASN A 97 -6.54 -0.04 -17.00
CA ASN A 97 -5.78 1.22 -17.04
C ASN A 97 -4.26 1.05 -16.93
N LEU A 98 -3.75 -0.15 -16.61
CA LEU A 98 -2.35 -0.38 -16.26
C LEU A 98 -1.83 -1.69 -16.83
N PHE A 99 -0.55 -1.71 -17.21
CA PHE A 99 0.25 -2.92 -17.32
C PHE A 99 1.11 -3.07 -16.06
N LEU A 100 1.06 -4.26 -15.45
CA LEU A 100 1.81 -4.62 -14.25
C LEU A 100 2.85 -5.67 -14.63
N LEU A 101 4.13 -5.36 -14.54
CA LEU A 101 5.22 -6.31 -14.85
C LEU A 101 5.91 -6.73 -13.55
N TYR A 102 5.91 -8.02 -13.25
CA TYR A 102 6.37 -8.56 -11.98
C TYR A 102 7.79 -9.12 -12.08
N PHE A 103 8.69 -8.64 -11.23
CA PHE A 103 10.00 -9.28 -11.00
C PHE A 103 9.89 -10.45 -10.03
N SER A 104 9.00 -10.32 -9.05
CA SER A 104 8.66 -11.35 -8.07
C SER A 104 7.24 -11.10 -7.57
N SER A 105 6.71 -11.98 -6.72
CA SER A 105 5.36 -11.88 -6.17
C SER A 105 5.06 -10.55 -5.46
N ASN A 106 6.09 -9.87 -4.93
CA ASN A 106 5.95 -8.64 -4.14
C ASN A 106 6.53 -7.39 -4.82
N TYR A 107 7.17 -7.54 -5.98
CA TYR A 107 7.85 -6.42 -6.64
C TYR A 107 7.47 -6.34 -8.12
N TYR A 108 6.88 -5.22 -8.50
CA TYR A 108 6.35 -5.00 -9.85
C TYR A 108 6.49 -3.54 -10.29
N ASN A 109 6.62 -3.35 -11.60
CA ASN A 109 6.55 -2.04 -12.25
C ASN A 109 5.14 -1.79 -12.79
N LEU A 110 4.69 -0.55 -12.65
CA LEU A 110 3.39 -0.07 -13.11
C LEU A 110 3.59 0.83 -14.33
N PHE A 111 2.94 0.47 -15.44
CA PHE A 111 2.93 1.30 -16.66
C PHE A 111 1.48 1.71 -16.96
N PRO A 112 1.10 2.98 -16.70
CA PRO A 112 -0.24 3.48 -16.99
C PRO A 112 -0.50 3.55 -18.48
N LYS A 113 -1.61 2.97 -18.96
CA LYS A 113 -2.03 3.06 -20.36
C LYS A 113 -2.24 4.49 -20.84
N ARG A 114 -2.58 5.41 -19.92
CA ARG A 114 -2.70 6.84 -20.19
C ARG A 114 -1.39 7.53 -20.58
N ALA A 115 -0.25 6.89 -20.32
CA ALA A 115 1.07 7.43 -20.67
C ALA A 115 1.50 7.03 -22.09
N PHE A 116 0.72 6.17 -22.77
CA PHE A 116 0.96 5.72 -24.13
C PHE A 116 -0.03 6.39 -25.08
N GLU A 117 0.38 6.58 -26.32
CA GLU A 117 -0.55 6.87 -27.40
C GLU A 117 -1.36 5.62 -27.78
N ASN A 118 -2.55 5.80 -28.38
CA ASN A 118 -3.48 4.69 -28.68
C ASN A 118 -2.84 3.55 -29.50
N GLN A 119 -1.90 3.86 -30.40
CA GLN A 119 -1.20 2.85 -31.21
C GLN A 119 -0.10 2.14 -30.41
N GLU A 120 0.62 2.87 -29.56
CA GLU A 120 1.71 2.36 -28.72
C GLU A 120 1.22 1.37 -27.67
N VAL A 121 0.01 1.57 -27.12
CA VAL A 121 -0.61 0.62 -26.17
C VAL A 121 -0.70 -0.79 -26.76
N ASN A 122 -1.08 -0.89 -28.03
CA ASN A 122 -1.25 -2.19 -28.69
C ASN A 122 0.11 -2.82 -29.01
N GLN A 123 1.06 -2.02 -29.50
CA GLN A 123 2.44 -2.48 -29.76
C GLN A 123 3.10 -2.99 -28.47
N PHE A 124 2.96 -2.25 -27.38
CA PHE A 124 3.49 -2.65 -26.07
C PHE A 124 2.86 -3.94 -25.59
N ARG A 125 1.53 -4.10 -25.74
CA ARG A 125 0.84 -5.35 -25.40
C ARG A 125 1.39 -6.54 -26.18
N ASP A 126 1.60 -6.37 -27.48
CA ASP A 126 2.10 -7.45 -28.33
C ASP A 126 3.55 -7.81 -27.96
N LEU A 127 4.38 -6.83 -27.63
CA LEU A 127 5.73 -7.06 -27.09
C LEU A 127 5.71 -7.84 -25.77
N LEU A 128 4.82 -7.49 -24.84
CA LEU A 128 4.70 -8.21 -23.57
C LEU A 128 4.28 -9.67 -23.79
N ARG A 129 3.32 -9.92 -24.70
CA ARG A 129 2.87 -11.28 -25.04
C ARG A 129 3.96 -12.16 -25.64
N GLN A 130 4.90 -11.56 -26.37
CA GLN A 130 6.01 -12.27 -26.99
C GLN A 130 7.10 -12.65 -25.99
N ASN A 131 7.33 -11.82 -24.97
CA ASN A 131 8.49 -11.93 -24.09
C ASN A 131 8.17 -12.41 -22.66
N ILE A 132 6.95 -12.19 -22.16
CA ILE A 132 6.56 -12.45 -20.77
C ILE A 132 5.23 -13.20 -20.72
N GLN A 133 5.09 -14.12 -19.77
CA GLN A 133 3.84 -14.84 -19.55
C GLN A 133 2.73 -13.93 -19.00
N GLN A 134 1.54 -13.97 -19.61
CA GLN A 134 0.37 -13.25 -19.11
C GLN A 134 -0.36 -14.04 -18.02
N ILE A 135 -0.71 -13.38 -16.91
CA ILE A 135 -1.62 -13.90 -15.88
C ILE A 135 -2.90 -13.04 -15.87
N LYS A 136 -4.05 -13.69 -15.65
CA LYS A 136 -5.38 -13.04 -15.58
C LYS A 136 -5.57 -12.31 -14.24
#